data_AF-A0A6P8BHN0-F1
#
_entry.id   AF-A0A6P8BHN0-F1
#
_cell.length_a   1.000
_cell.length_b   1.000
_cell.length_c   1.000
_cell.angle_alpha   90.00
_cell.angle_beta   90.00
_cell.angle_gamma   90.00
#
_symmetry.space_group_name_H-M   'P 1'
#
loop_
_entity.id
_entity.type
_entity.pdbx_description
1 polymer ?
#
loop_
_entity_poly.entity_id
_entity_poly.type
_entity_poly.pdbx_seq_one_letter_code
_entity_poly.pdbx_strand_id
1 'polypeptide(L)'
;MAGENGIPNAAKHIVDAVMEFRPDGPLHLGGFSGGGMLGYEVCRQLADLDRRIDGLLIINICLPRTQIEASLVKVKPEDGWKIFQAMAAQEQFWNLNSQSLPMQHLLGLFKAVASYHPEPMTERQRPKKTSVIWAERGMGRRCEEKPELKRKMLEMGFPAEAYPGFMEDPKLGALAWGFVDKRGSEGALGPNG
;
A
#
# COMPACT_ATOMS: atom_id res chain seq x y z
N MET A 1 12.17 18.59 4.10
CA MET A 1 10.72 18.87 4.21
C MET A 1 9.87 17.66 3.79
N ALA A 2 10.18 16.45 4.29
CA ALA A 2 9.45 15.22 3.98
C ALA A 2 8.38 14.85 5.04
N GLY A 3 8.27 15.63 6.13
CA GLY A 3 7.40 15.32 7.27
C GLY A 3 5.97 15.88 7.19
N GLU A 4 5.70 16.90 6.38
CA GLU A 4 4.38 17.59 6.40
C GLU A 4 3.33 16.97 5.47
N ASN A 5 3.71 16.16 4.47
CA ASN A 5 2.80 15.73 3.39
C ASN A 5 2.69 14.20 3.21
N GLY A 6 2.81 13.43 4.29
CA GLY A 6 2.84 11.96 4.25
C GLY A 6 1.80 11.26 5.12
N ILE A 7 1.87 9.92 5.16
CA ILE A 7 0.99 9.08 5.99
C ILE A 7 0.90 9.54 7.46
N PRO A 8 2.01 9.92 8.14
CA PRO A 8 1.94 10.41 9.53
C PRO A 8 1.03 11.63 9.73
N ASN A 9 1.09 12.62 8.83
CA ASN A 9 0.25 13.82 8.98
C ASN A 9 -1.21 13.53 8.61
N ALA A 10 -1.44 12.73 7.57
CA ALA A 10 -2.79 12.28 7.23
C ALA A 10 -3.42 11.47 8.37
N ALA A 11 -2.64 10.62 9.04
CA ALA A 11 -3.08 9.86 10.20
C ALA A 11 -3.42 10.79 11.36
N LYS A 12 -2.64 11.85 11.61
CA LYS A 12 -2.90 12.82 12.66
C LYS A 12 -4.31 13.42 12.57
N HIS A 13 -4.75 13.80 11.37
CA HIS A 13 -6.11 14.31 11.18
C HIS A 13 -7.20 13.30 11.57
N ILE A 14 -6.96 12.01 11.32
CA ILE A 14 -7.88 10.93 11.73
C ILE A 14 -7.83 10.74 13.24
N VAL A 15 -6.64 10.77 13.85
CA VAL A 15 -6.43 10.68 15.29
C VAL A 15 -7.18 11.79 16.01
N ASP A 16 -7.01 13.03 15.57
CA ASP A 16 -7.67 14.21 16.14
C ASP A 16 -9.20 14.04 16.10
N ALA A 17 -9.75 13.62 14.95
CA ALA A 17 -11.18 13.37 14.81
C ALA A 17 -11.68 12.21 15.70
N VAL A 18 -10.91 11.12 15.83
CA VAL A 18 -11.25 10.01 16.71
C VAL A 18 -11.28 10.47 18.18
N MET A 19 -10.29 11.23 18.62
CA MET A 19 -10.21 11.72 19.99
C MET A 19 -11.31 12.75 20.29
N GLU A 20 -11.74 13.53 19.30
CA GLU A 20 -12.85 14.48 19.44
C GLU A 20 -14.22 13.78 19.52
N PHE A 21 -14.52 12.89 18.57
CA PHE A 21 -15.89 12.36 18.40
C PHE A 21 -16.12 10.98 19.02
N ARG A 22 -15.06 10.23 19.30
CA ARG A 22 -15.11 8.88 19.87
C ARG A 22 -13.97 8.67 20.90
N PRO A 23 -13.86 9.50 21.95
CA PRO A 23 -12.76 9.45 22.92
C PRO A 23 -12.68 8.14 23.72
N ASP A 24 -13.76 7.37 23.79
CA ASP A 24 -13.87 6.11 24.52
C ASP A 24 -14.60 5.01 23.73
N GLY A 25 -14.58 3.80 24.29
CA GLY A 25 -15.28 2.63 23.75
C GLY A 25 -14.50 1.89 22.65
N PRO A 26 -15.05 0.77 22.15
CA PRO A 26 -14.38 -0.07 21.18
C PRO A 26 -14.13 0.64 19.85
N LEU A 27 -12.95 0.49 19.28
CA LEU A 27 -12.57 1.12 18.02
C LEU A 27 -11.99 0.11 17.04
N HIS A 28 -12.59 0.06 15.84
CA HIS A 28 -12.16 -0.79 14.75
C HIS A 28 -11.82 0.07 13.54
N LEU A 29 -10.68 -0.21 12.91
CA LEU A 29 -10.20 0.48 11.72
C LEU A 29 -10.05 -0.49 10.57
N GLY A 30 -10.21 0.00 9.35
CA GLY A 30 -10.04 -0.79 8.15
C GLY A 30 -9.53 0.07 7.01
N GLY A 31 -8.69 -0.49 6.15
CA GLY A 31 -8.14 0.23 5.02
C GLY A 31 -7.77 -0.66 3.85
N PHE A 32 -8.14 -0.22 2.65
CA PHE A 32 -7.72 -0.82 1.40
C PHE A 32 -6.49 -0.10 0.83
N SER A 33 -5.54 -0.88 0.29
CA SER A 33 -4.32 -0.37 -0.33
C SER A 33 -3.59 0.58 0.65
N GLY A 34 -3.16 1.76 0.23
CA GLY A 34 -2.53 2.76 1.10
C GLY A 34 -3.33 3.11 2.36
N GLY A 35 -4.64 2.90 2.37
CA GLY A 35 -5.47 3.05 3.57
C GLY A 35 -5.10 2.05 4.69
N GLY A 36 -4.56 0.87 4.36
CA GLY A 36 -4.07 -0.08 5.36
C GLY A 36 -2.84 0.43 6.10
N MET A 37 -1.90 1.06 5.37
CA MET A 37 -0.74 1.73 5.99
C MET A 37 -1.16 2.95 6.81
N LEU A 38 -2.16 3.70 6.33
CA LEU A 38 -2.75 4.80 7.11
C LEU A 38 -3.38 4.29 8.41
N GLY A 39 -4.14 3.19 8.36
CA GLY A 39 -4.72 2.56 9.55
C GLY A 39 -3.65 2.06 10.54
N TYR A 40 -2.54 1.51 10.04
CA TYR A 40 -1.39 1.14 10.86
C TYR A 40 -0.79 2.36 11.60
N GLU A 41 -0.60 3.48 10.91
CA GLU A 41 -0.09 4.70 11.53
C GLU A 41 -1.06 5.28 12.57
N VAL A 42 -2.37 5.28 12.27
CA VAL A 42 -3.40 5.72 13.23
C VAL A 42 -3.37 4.87 14.49
N CYS A 43 -3.17 3.55 14.38
CA CYS A 43 -3.00 2.68 15.54
C CYS A 43 -1.79 3.08 16.39
N ARG A 44 -0.64 3.40 15.77
CA ARG A 44 0.56 3.85 16.49
C ARG A 44 0.29 5.14 17.26
N GLN A 45 -0.22 6.15 16.58
CA GLN A 45 -0.44 7.47 17.18
C GLN A 45 -1.51 7.46 18.27
N LEU A 46 -2.62 6.73 18.09
CA LEU A 46 -3.62 6.59 19.15
C LEU A 46 -3.07 5.85 20.37
N ALA A 47 -2.26 4.81 20.17
CA ALA A 47 -1.67 4.08 21.28
C ALA A 47 -0.64 4.90 22.07
N ASP A 48 0.05 5.85 21.42
CA ASP A 48 0.93 6.82 22.09
C ASP A 48 0.13 7.81 22.95
N LEU A 49 -1.18 7.93 22.71
CA LEU A 49 -2.15 8.65 23.55
C LEU A 49 -2.92 7.71 24.50
N ASP A 50 -2.39 6.51 24.74
CA ASP A 50 -3.00 5.43 25.53
C ASP A 50 -4.40 4.99 25.04
N ARG A 51 -4.75 5.29 23.78
CA ARG A 51 -5.97 4.83 23.13
C ARG A 51 -5.70 3.64 22.21
N ARG A 52 -6.04 2.44 22.67
CA ARG A 52 -5.80 1.21 21.90
C ARG A 52 -6.94 0.90 20.90
N ILE A 53 -6.57 0.41 19.72
CA ILE A 53 -7.48 -0.14 18.70
C ILE A 53 -7.82 -1.60 19.00
N ASP A 54 -9.11 -1.97 18.88
CA ASP A 54 -9.59 -3.33 19.10
C ASP A 54 -9.42 -4.23 17.88
N GLY A 55 -9.59 -3.67 16.68
CA GLY A 55 -9.42 -4.42 15.43
C GLY A 55 -8.88 -3.58 14.30
N LEU A 56 -7.91 -4.13 13.56
CA LEU A 56 -7.38 -3.54 12.33
C LEU A 56 -7.61 -4.49 11.15
N LEU A 57 -8.33 -4.04 10.12
CA LEU A 57 -8.51 -4.74 8.86
C LEU A 57 -7.59 -4.15 7.78
N ILE A 58 -6.71 -4.96 7.22
CA ILE A 58 -5.82 -4.56 6.12
C ILE A 58 -6.26 -5.29 4.85
N ILE A 59 -6.57 -4.53 3.81
CA ILE A 59 -7.04 -5.09 2.55
C ILE A 59 -6.00 -4.80 1.47
N ASN A 60 -5.27 -5.84 1.08
CA ASN A 60 -4.43 -5.91 -0.11
C ASN A 60 -3.43 -4.75 -0.25
N ILE A 61 -2.51 -4.64 0.70
CA ILE A 61 -1.35 -3.74 0.66
C ILE A 61 -0.15 -4.44 1.30
N CYS A 62 1.03 -4.36 0.68
CA CYS A 62 2.25 -4.89 1.30
C CYS A 62 2.57 -4.19 2.61
N LEU A 63 3.34 -4.85 3.47
CA LEU A 63 3.87 -4.21 4.66
C LEU A 63 4.74 -2.99 4.29
N PRO A 64 4.73 -1.93 5.10
CA PRO A 64 5.68 -0.83 4.95
C PRO A 64 7.11 -1.36 5.03
N ARG A 65 7.94 -0.96 4.09
CA ARG A 65 9.36 -1.37 4.06
C ARG A 65 10.14 -0.63 5.14
N THR A 66 11.16 -1.27 5.70
CA THR A 66 12.18 -0.58 6.50
C THR A 66 12.92 0.46 5.65
N GLN A 67 13.58 1.43 6.29
CA GLN A 67 14.40 2.41 5.56
C GLN A 67 15.52 1.76 4.74
N ILE A 68 16.09 0.65 5.23
CA ILE A 68 17.14 -0.09 4.53
C ILE A 68 16.56 -0.70 3.25
N GLU A 69 15.45 -1.43 3.34
CA GLU A 69 14.79 -2.03 2.16
C GLU A 69 14.33 -0.96 1.17
N ALA A 70 13.81 0.16 1.66
CA ALA A 70 13.41 1.30 0.84
C ALA A 70 14.57 1.88 0.02
N SER A 71 15.77 1.93 0.60
CA SER A 71 16.98 2.42 -0.10
C SER A 71 17.41 1.51 -1.27
N LEU A 72 16.96 0.25 -1.29
CA LEU A 72 17.23 -0.72 -2.34
C LEU A 72 16.20 -0.66 -3.47
N VAL A 73 15.11 0.09 -3.30
CA VAL A 73 14.06 0.27 -4.32
C VAL A 73 14.61 1.07 -5.48
N LYS A 74 14.68 0.44 -6.66
CA LYS A 74 15.16 1.09 -7.89
C LYS A 74 14.05 1.74 -8.72
N VAL A 75 12.82 1.26 -8.54
CA VAL A 75 11.66 1.76 -9.28
C VAL A 75 11.14 3.02 -8.61
N LYS A 76 11.16 4.14 -9.34
CA LYS A 76 10.60 5.40 -8.85
C LYS A 76 9.06 5.34 -8.80
N PRO A 77 8.42 6.00 -7.82
CA PRO A 77 6.95 6.05 -7.77
C PRO A 77 6.30 6.55 -9.07
N GLU A 78 6.96 7.49 -9.77
CA GLU A 78 6.48 8.02 -11.05
C GLU A 78 6.47 6.97 -12.16
N ASP A 79 7.40 6.03 -12.14
CA ASP A 79 7.48 4.97 -13.15
C ASP A 79 6.43 3.89 -12.89
N GLY A 80 6.21 3.52 -11.62
CA GLY A 80 5.09 2.67 -11.23
C GLY A 80 3.73 3.31 -11.51
N TRP A 81 3.62 4.62 -11.35
CA TRP A 81 2.43 5.38 -11.70
C TRP A 81 2.10 5.32 -13.20
N LYS A 82 3.09 5.48 -14.08
CA LYS A 82 2.88 5.38 -15.54
C LYS A 82 2.33 4.01 -15.94
N ILE A 83 2.86 2.94 -15.36
CA ILE A 83 2.38 1.57 -15.61
C ILE A 83 0.96 1.38 -15.05
N PHE A 84 0.71 1.83 -13.82
CA PHE A 84 -0.62 1.80 -13.22
C PHE A 84 -1.65 2.52 -14.11
N GLN A 85 -1.34 3.72 -14.59
CA GLN A 85 -2.21 4.48 -15.49
C GLN A 85 -2.48 3.74 -16.80
N ALA A 86 -1.44 3.20 -17.43
CA ALA A 86 -1.58 2.44 -18.67
C ALA A 86 -2.50 1.21 -18.53
N MET A 87 -2.51 0.59 -17.35
CA MET A 87 -3.41 -0.53 -17.03
C MET A 87 -4.81 -0.09 -16.61
N ALA A 88 -4.92 0.98 -15.82
CA ALA A 88 -6.20 1.50 -15.35
C ALA A 88 -7.04 2.02 -16.53
N ALA A 89 -6.43 2.73 -17.47
CA ALA A 89 -7.09 3.24 -18.68
C ALA A 89 -7.69 2.16 -19.60
N GLN A 90 -7.49 0.88 -19.30
CA GLN A 90 -8.05 -0.24 -20.07
C GLN A 90 -9.49 -0.57 -19.68
N GLU A 91 -9.98 -0.09 -18.53
CA GLU A 91 -11.38 -0.25 -18.13
C GLU A 91 -12.09 1.11 -18.20
N GLN A 92 -13.31 1.13 -18.76
CA GLN A 92 -14.13 2.35 -18.89
C GLN A 92 -14.37 3.05 -17.54
N PHE A 93 -14.22 2.34 -16.43
CA PHE A 93 -14.35 2.85 -15.07
C PHE A 93 -13.23 3.83 -14.66
N TRP A 94 -12.02 3.71 -15.22
CA TRP A 94 -10.85 4.52 -14.85
C TRP A 94 -10.38 5.47 -15.97
N ASN A 95 -11.19 5.69 -17.00
CA ASN A 95 -10.93 6.68 -18.06
C ASN A 95 -11.08 8.14 -17.57
N LEU A 96 -10.49 8.44 -16.41
CA LEU A 96 -10.35 9.78 -15.87
C LEU A 96 -9.05 10.38 -16.43
N ASN A 97 -9.14 11.60 -16.94
CA ASN A 97 -7.97 12.38 -17.37
C ASN A 97 -6.88 12.29 -16.29
N SER A 98 -5.65 11.96 -16.68
CA SER A 98 -4.49 11.86 -15.77
C SER A 98 -4.25 13.13 -14.96
N GLN A 99 -4.76 14.26 -15.42
CA GLN A 99 -4.70 15.58 -14.76
C GLN A 99 -5.89 15.88 -13.85
N SER A 100 -6.88 14.99 -13.75
CA SER A 100 -8.02 15.18 -12.85
C SER A 100 -7.57 15.16 -11.37
N LEU A 101 -8.25 15.93 -10.52
CA LEU A 101 -7.97 15.97 -9.08
C LEU A 101 -7.94 14.58 -8.42
N PRO A 102 -8.86 13.63 -8.73
CA PRO A 102 -8.77 12.28 -8.18
C PRO A 102 -7.49 11.53 -8.57
N MET A 103 -7.02 11.70 -9.81
CA MET A 103 -5.79 11.05 -10.28
C MET A 103 -4.54 11.69 -9.67
N GLN A 104 -4.55 13.02 -9.48
CA GLN A 104 -3.49 13.71 -8.73
C GLN A 104 -3.46 13.27 -7.26
N HIS A 105 -4.63 13.11 -6.63
CA HIS A 105 -4.74 12.59 -5.26
C HIS A 105 -4.19 11.16 -5.16
N LEU A 106 -4.55 10.28 -6.10
CA LEU A 106 -4.05 8.90 -6.12
C LEU A 106 -2.53 8.83 -6.31
N LEU A 107 -1.95 9.69 -7.17
CA LEU A 107 -0.50 9.82 -7.29
C LEU A 107 0.13 10.29 -5.96
N GLY A 108 -0.49 11.26 -5.29
CA GLY A 108 -0.07 11.71 -3.95
C GLY A 108 -0.06 10.56 -2.94
N LEU A 109 -1.11 9.73 -2.93
CA LEU A 109 -1.18 8.54 -2.09
C LEU A 109 -0.03 7.56 -2.40
N PHE A 110 0.26 7.30 -3.67
CA PHE A 110 1.36 6.41 -4.07
C PHE A 110 2.72 6.93 -3.58
N LYS A 111 2.95 8.24 -3.67
CA LYS A 111 4.15 8.87 -3.13
C LYS A 111 4.23 8.73 -1.62
N ALA A 112 3.11 8.95 -0.92
CA ALA A 112 3.06 8.83 0.54
C ALA A 112 3.30 7.39 1.01
N VAL A 113 2.73 6.38 0.34
CA VAL A 113 3.00 4.96 0.58
C VAL A 113 4.47 4.64 0.32
N ALA A 114 5.04 5.13 -0.77
CA ALA A 114 6.43 4.87 -1.14
C ALA A 114 7.46 5.49 -0.19
N SER A 115 7.10 6.56 0.54
CA SER A 115 7.98 7.21 1.51
C SER A 115 7.68 6.85 2.96
N TYR A 116 6.72 5.96 3.22
CA TYR A 116 6.33 5.58 4.56
C TYR A 116 7.10 4.35 5.03
N HIS A 117 8.02 4.60 5.97
CA HIS A 117 8.93 3.60 6.54
C HIS A 117 8.90 3.71 8.08
N PRO A 118 7.78 3.32 8.72
CA PRO A 118 7.64 3.40 10.16
C PRO A 118 8.49 2.35 10.85
N GLU A 119 8.81 2.60 12.12
CA GLU A 119 9.29 1.53 12.99
C GLU A 119 8.17 0.49 13.25
N PRO A 120 8.53 -0.79 13.49
CA PRO A 120 7.58 -1.79 13.95
C PRO A 120 6.83 -1.33 15.21
N MET A 121 5.54 -1.67 15.31
CA MET A 121 4.74 -1.39 16.50
C MET A 121 5.32 -2.11 17.72
N THR A 122 5.47 -1.37 18.82
CA THR A 122 5.66 -1.96 20.15
C THR A 122 4.42 -2.75 20.57
N GLU A 123 4.53 -3.59 21.60
CA GLU A 123 3.37 -4.36 22.10
C GLU A 123 2.19 -3.48 22.52
N ARG A 124 2.48 -2.28 23.07
CA ARG A 124 1.44 -1.29 23.44
C ARG A 124 0.73 -0.75 22.20
N GLN A 125 1.46 -0.54 21.10
CA GLN A 125 0.93 0.03 19.87
C GLN A 125 0.11 -0.95 19.03
N ARG A 126 0.26 -2.27 19.27
CA ARG A 126 -0.44 -3.28 18.48
C ARG A 126 -1.95 -3.26 18.76
N PRO A 127 -2.79 -3.29 17.70
CA PRO A 127 -4.22 -3.52 17.87
C PRO A 127 -4.47 -4.87 18.56
N LYS A 128 -5.62 -5.05 19.22
CA LYS A 128 -5.92 -6.32 19.90
C LYS A 128 -6.07 -7.48 18.90
N LYS A 129 -6.59 -7.20 17.70
CA LYS A 129 -6.71 -8.17 16.61
C LYS A 129 -6.39 -7.52 15.26
N THR A 130 -5.82 -8.29 14.36
CA THR A 130 -5.56 -7.89 12.97
C THR A 130 -6.10 -8.94 12.03
N SER A 131 -6.79 -8.49 10.98
CA SER A 131 -7.25 -9.32 9.88
C SER A 131 -6.66 -8.81 8.57
N VAL A 132 -6.24 -9.71 7.70
CA VAL A 132 -5.65 -9.38 6.40
C VAL A 132 -6.44 -10.06 5.29
N ILE A 133 -6.72 -9.32 4.21
CA ILE A 133 -7.35 -9.84 3.00
C ILE A 133 -6.39 -9.61 1.83
N TRP A 134 -6.01 -10.67 1.14
CA TRP A 134 -5.15 -10.63 -0.04
C TRP A 134 -5.93 -10.91 -1.31
N ALA A 135 -5.67 -10.13 -2.37
CA ALA A 135 -6.13 -10.48 -3.70
C ALA A 135 -5.20 -11.55 -4.29
N GLU A 136 -5.78 -12.66 -4.73
CA GLU A 136 -5.02 -13.72 -5.41
C GLU A 136 -4.57 -13.32 -6.81
N ARG A 137 -5.31 -12.40 -7.46
CA ARG A 137 -5.03 -11.96 -8.84
C ARG A 137 -4.37 -10.59 -8.83
N GLY A 138 -3.26 -10.47 -9.55
CA GLY A 138 -2.54 -9.21 -9.76
C GLY A 138 -2.98 -8.45 -11.01
N MET A 139 -2.60 -7.18 -11.10
CA MET A 139 -2.92 -6.33 -12.25
C MET A 139 -2.26 -6.75 -13.56
N GLY A 140 -1.15 -7.50 -13.52
CA GLY A 140 -0.43 -7.98 -14.71
C GLY A 140 -1.32 -8.77 -15.68
N ARG A 141 -2.38 -9.40 -15.16
CA ARG A 141 -3.41 -10.09 -15.93
C ARG A 141 -4.11 -9.21 -16.96
N ARG A 142 -4.27 -7.91 -16.66
CA ARG A 142 -4.86 -6.93 -17.59
C ARG A 142 -4.00 -6.71 -18.85
N CYS A 143 -2.79 -7.25 -18.87
CA CYS A 143 -1.85 -7.18 -19.99
C CYS A 143 -1.70 -8.49 -20.75
N GLU A 144 -2.39 -9.58 -20.38
CA GLU A 144 -2.24 -10.90 -21.02
C GLU A 144 -2.44 -10.85 -22.53
N GLU A 145 -3.47 -10.12 -22.98
CA GLU A 145 -3.81 -9.97 -24.40
C GLU A 145 -3.12 -8.76 -25.07
N LYS A 146 -2.12 -8.15 -24.40
CA LYS A 146 -1.48 -6.89 -24.82
C LYS A 146 0.05 -7.02 -24.81
N PRO A 147 0.65 -7.62 -25.85
CA PRO A 147 2.08 -7.98 -25.85
C PRO A 147 3.01 -6.77 -25.66
N GLU A 148 2.69 -5.61 -26.24
CA GLU A 148 3.52 -4.40 -26.08
C GLU A 148 3.49 -3.84 -24.66
N LEU A 149 2.32 -3.84 -24.01
CA LEU A 149 2.19 -3.39 -22.63
C LEU A 149 2.86 -4.37 -21.66
N LYS A 150 2.71 -5.68 -21.91
CA LYS A 150 3.41 -6.74 -21.15
C LYS A 150 4.92 -6.58 -21.27
N ARG A 151 5.45 -6.35 -22.49
CA ARG A 151 6.88 -6.11 -22.73
C ARG A 151 7.38 -4.89 -21.97
N LYS A 152 6.69 -3.75 -22.08
CA LYS A 152 7.05 -2.51 -21.37
C LYS A 152 7.05 -2.69 -19.85
N MET A 153 6.06 -3.40 -19.31
CA MET A 153 5.97 -3.72 -17.89
C MET A 153 7.20 -4.51 -17.42
N LEU A 154 7.57 -5.57 -18.14
CA LEU A 154 8.74 -6.40 -17.83
C LEU A 154 10.05 -5.60 -17.95
N GLU A 155 10.21 -4.79 -18.99
CA GLU A 155 11.37 -3.89 -19.17
C GLU A 155 11.53 -2.90 -18.00
N MET A 156 10.42 -2.49 -17.38
CA MET A 156 10.41 -1.60 -16.22
C MET A 156 10.57 -2.33 -14.87
N GLY A 157 10.77 -3.66 -14.88
CA GLY A 157 10.99 -4.45 -13.67
C GLY A 157 9.72 -4.83 -12.92
N PHE A 158 8.57 -4.87 -13.61
CA PHE A 158 7.29 -5.31 -13.04
C PHE A 158 7.00 -6.76 -13.48
N PRO A 159 7.13 -7.75 -12.59
CA PRO A 159 6.88 -9.14 -12.94
C PRO A 159 5.38 -9.42 -13.12
N ALA A 160 5.06 -10.29 -14.06
CA ALA A 160 3.68 -10.75 -14.29
C ALA A 160 3.29 -11.92 -13.35
N GLU A 161 4.27 -12.76 -13.00
CA GLU A 161 4.09 -14.03 -12.28
C GLU A 161 4.86 -14.00 -10.97
N ALA A 162 4.33 -14.71 -9.96
CA ALA A 162 4.97 -14.82 -8.66
C ALA A 162 6.28 -15.61 -8.73
N TYR A 163 7.23 -15.23 -7.89
CA TYR A 163 8.48 -15.95 -7.67
C TYR A 163 8.79 -16.00 -6.17
N PRO A 164 9.59 -16.96 -5.69
CA PRO A 164 9.93 -17.05 -4.28
C PRO A 164 10.51 -15.73 -3.74
N GLY A 165 9.90 -15.19 -2.69
CA GLY A 165 10.36 -13.97 -2.02
C GLY A 165 9.98 -12.64 -2.71
N PHE A 166 9.04 -12.66 -3.66
CA PHE A 166 8.72 -11.44 -4.42
C PHE A 166 8.11 -10.32 -3.56
N MET A 167 7.39 -10.65 -2.48
CA MET A 167 6.83 -9.65 -1.57
C MET A 167 7.92 -8.96 -0.73
N GLU A 168 9.05 -9.64 -0.51
CA GLU A 168 10.23 -9.11 0.16
C GLU A 168 11.12 -8.31 -0.80
N ASP A 169 11.12 -8.66 -2.09
CA ASP A 169 12.02 -8.06 -3.08
C ASP A 169 11.87 -6.52 -3.11
N PRO A 170 12.88 -5.75 -2.65
CA PRO A 170 12.82 -4.30 -2.62
C PRO A 170 12.75 -3.68 -4.01
N LYS A 171 13.15 -4.40 -5.06
CA LYS A 171 13.03 -3.92 -6.44
C LYS A 171 11.58 -3.66 -6.82
N LEU A 172 10.63 -4.36 -6.22
CA LEU A 172 9.21 -4.17 -6.50
C LEU A 172 8.62 -2.89 -5.88
N GLY A 173 9.36 -2.23 -4.99
CA GLY A 173 8.94 -0.98 -4.36
C GLY A 173 7.57 -1.08 -3.69
N ALA A 174 6.83 0.02 -3.74
CA ALA A 174 5.52 0.16 -3.10
C ALA A 174 4.33 -0.34 -3.95
N LEU A 175 4.55 -0.60 -5.25
CA LEU A 175 3.46 -0.84 -6.20
C LEU A 175 3.63 -2.12 -7.01
N ALA A 176 4.84 -2.49 -7.42
CA ALA A 176 5.03 -3.56 -8.39
C ALA A 176 4.58 -4.94 -7.87
N TRP A 177 4.62 -5.15 -6.55
CA TRP A 177 4.09 -6.35 -5.90
C TRP A 177 2.59 -6.58 -6.19
N GLY A 178 1.82 -5.52 -6.46
CA GLY A 178 0.39 -5.59 -6.78
C GLY A 178 0.09 -6.02 -8.24
N PHE A 179 1.12 -6.07 -9.08
CA PHE A 179 1.00 -6.49 -10.49
C PHE A 179 1.15 -7.99 -10.67
N VAL A 180 1.88 -8.62 -9.76
CA VAL A 180 2.15 -10.05 -9.75
C VAL A 180 0.86 -10.86 -9.54
N ASP A 181 0.55 -11.80 -10.44
CA ASP A 181 -0.49 -12.81 -10.20
C ASP A 181 0.00 -13.81 -9.15
N LYS A 182 -0.79 -13.98 -8.08
CA LYS A 182 -0.45 -14.75 -6.88
C LYS A 182 -1.19 -16.09 -6.82
N ARG A 183 -1.99 -16.44 -7.83
CA ARG A 183 -2.69 -17.74 -7.87
C ARG A 183 -1.68 -18.87 -7.92
N GLY A 184 -1.90 -19.90 -7.09
CA GLY A 184 -0.96 -21.01 -6.95
C GLY A 184 0.35 -20.65 -6.26
N SER A 185 0.47 -19.42 -5.72
CA SER A 185 1.60 -18.99 -4.89
C SER A 185 1.22 -18.99 -3.40
N GLU A 186 0.33 -19.89 -3.01
CA GLU A 186 -0.11 -20.10 -1.63
C GLU A 186 1.12 -20.46 -0.78
N GLY A 187 1.54 -19.55 0.12
CA GLY A 187 2.77 -19.68 0.91
C GLY A 187 4.00 -18.94 0.38
N ALA A 188 3.93 -18.32 -0.80
CA ALA A 188 5.01 -17.50 -1.37
C ALA A 188 4.89 -16.00 -1.02
N LEU A 189 3.88 -15.63 -0.24
CA LEU A 189 3.65 -14.25 0.18
C LEU A 189 4.62 -13.80 1.29
N GLY A 190 5.15 -14.75 2.08
CA GLY A 190 6.26 -14.51 3.02
C GLY A 190 5.90 -13.62 4.22
N PRO A 191 6.88 -13.10 4.98
CA PRO A 191 6.60 -12.17 6.07
C PRO A 191 5.99 -10.84 5.59
N ASN A 192 6.18 -10.43 4.32
CA ASN A 192 5.60 -9.21 3.76
C ASN A 192 4.22 -9.43 3.11
N GLY A 193 3.69 -10.65 3.19
CA GLY A 193 2.36 -11.04 2.74
C GLY A 193 1.80 -12.27 3.43
#